data_AF-A0A662GYQ5-F1
#
_entry.id   AF-A0A662GYQ5-F1
#
_cell.length_a   1.000
_cell.length_b   1.000
_cell.length_c   1.000
_cell.angle_alpha   90.00
_cell.angle_beta   90.00
_cell.angle_gamma   90.00
#
_symmetry.space_group_name_H-M   'P 1'
#
loop_
_entity.id
_entity.type
_entity.pdbx_description
1 polymer ?
#
loop_
_entity_poly.entity_id
_entity_poly.type
_entity_poly.pdbx_seq_one_letter_code
_entity_poly.pdbx_strand_id
1 'polypeptide(L)'
;MGDVIPRYLYFVYLAAYLVSLVIGILALTGIAPLASVYGTCSSVFAHLVLAYILYLALSEVAGHRAWLIGLVRGLDEAVGRSGNEGVRALSLTTGRLRSEASRLPARAKPAIFAAVIASTNLAGIALVLWASSGVVRAAATFPPNVEELMLYAAVSLAGSALLIVCLVFTVYALHVVNGDLFRAEGIEEELLVAVRGLADRLGLEPVSAERGFRVSKRSTALYVVLTIVTLGYFMLYWVYAAVFKDLNGHLAEDERLKPAISGVLERLQAAQS
;
A
#
# COMPACT_ATOMS: atom_id res chain seq x y z
N MET A 1 15.03 -3.75 15.73
CA MET A 1 14.03 -2.81 15.20
C MET A 1 12.81 -3.61 14.77
N GLY A 2 11.62 -3.31 15.29
CA GLY A 2 10.39 -3.96 14.83
C GLY A 2 10.02 -3.51 13.43
N ASP A 3 9.34 -4.35 12.66
CA ASP A 3 8.78 -3.93 11.37
C ASP A 3 7.79 -2.78 11.58
N VAL A 4 7.83 -1.75 10.73
CA VAL A 4 6.92 -0.59 10.80
C VAL A 4 5.47 -1.04 10.65
N ILE A 5 5.22 -1.97 9.73
CA ILE A 5 3.95 -2.67 9.62
C ILE A 5 4.11 -4.06 10.24
N PRO A 6 3.46 -4.35 11.38
CA PRO A 6 3.69 -5.59 12.10
C PRO A 6 3.28 -6.83 11.30
N ARG A 7 4.19 -7.82 11.17
CA ARG A 7 3.94 -9.07 10.43
C ARG A 7 2.75 -9.87 10.94
N TYR A 8 2.40 -9.76 12.23
CA TYR A 8 1.22 -10.46 12.75
C TYR A 8 -0.07 -10.04 12.03
N LEU A 9 -0.17 -8.80 11.52
CA LEU A 9 -1.33 -8.35 10.75
C LEU A 9 -1.50 -9.17 9.47
N TYR A 10 -0.40 -9.54 8.80
CA TYR A 10 -0.45 -10.41 7.63
C TYR A 10 -1.00 -11.80 8.00
N PHE A 11 -0.52 -12.38 9.10
CA PHE A 11 -0.97 -13.70 9.54
C PHE A 11 -2.44 -13.69 9.98
N VAL A 12 -2.90 -12.62 10.64
CA VAL A 12 -4.31 -12.43 10.98
C VAL A 12 -5.16 -12.33 9.71
N TYR A 13 -4.73 -11.51 8.73
CA TYR A 13 -5.40 -11.39 7.44
C TYR A 13 -5.45 -12.73 6.68
N LEU A 14 -4.31 -13.43 6.59
CA LEU A 14 -4.18 -14.72 5.93
C LEU A 14 -5.10 -15.76 6.59
N ALA A 15 -5.07 -15.88 7.91
CA ALA A 15 -5.91 -16.83 8.63
C ALA A 15 -7.40 -16.52 8.43
N ALA A 16 -7.82 -15.26 8.59
CA ALA A 16 -9.21 -14.85 8.38
C ALA A 16 -9.69 -15.10 6.94
N TYR A 17 -8.84 -14.85 5.95
CA TYR A 17 -9.13 -15.09 4.55
C TYR A 17 -9.25 -16.59 4.25
N LEU A 18 -8.30 -17.41 4.73
CA LEU A 18 -8.33 -18.86 4.53
C LEU A 18 -9.53 -19.51 5.23
N VAL A 19 -9.85 -19.09 6.46
CA VAL A 19 -11.06 -19.54 7.17
C VAL A 19 -12.30 -19.18 6.36
N SER A 20 -12.41 -17.94 5.87
CA SER A 20 -13.52 -17.53 5.01
C SER A 20 -13.62 -18.38 3.74
N LEU A 21 -12.49 -18.70 3.11
CA LEU A 21 -12.44 -19.50 1.88
C LEU A 21 -12.90 -20.94 2.14
N VAL A 22 -12.32 -21.60 3.15
CA VAL A 22 -12.66 -22.98 3.51
C VAL A 22 -14.14 -23.08 3.87
N ILE A 23 -14.63 -22.16 4.69
CA ILE A 23 -16.05 -22.12 5.07
C ILE A 23 -16.95 -21.86 3.85
N GLY A 24 -16.54 -20.97 2.95
CA GLY A 24 -17.26 -20.71 1.70
C GLY A 24 -17.36 -21.96 0.82
N ILE A 25 -16.27 -22.71 0.67
CA ILE A 25 -16.25 -23.99 -0.06
C ILE A 25 -17.16 -25.02 0.62
N LEU A 26 -17.09 -25.14 1.94
CA LEU A 26 -17.95 -26.05 2.70
C LEU A 26 -19.43 -25.66 2.57
N ALA A 27 -19.76 -24.37 2.51
CA ALA A 27 -21.13 -23.91 2.30
C ALA A 27 -21.71 -24.38 0.95
N LEU A 28 -20.88 -24.50 -0.10
CA LEU A 28 -21.29 -25.05 -1.40
C LEU A 28 -21.68 -26.54 -1.32
N THR A 29 -21.17 -27.27 -0.32
CA THR A 29 -21.47 -28.70 -0.13
C THR A 29 -22.76 -28.97 0.65
N GLY A 30 -23.42 -27.92 1.17
CA GLY A 30 -24.70 -28.04 1.90
C GLY A 30 -24.59 -28.56 3.34
N ILE A 31 -23.37 -28.73 3.87
CA ILE A 31 -23.12 -29.48 5.12
C ILE A 31 -23.39 -28.66 6.41
N ALA A 32 -23.50 -27.33 6.36
CA ALA A 32 -23.72 -26.54 7.58
C ALA A 32 -24.37 -25.15 7.33
N PRO A 33 -25.62 -24.91 7.78
CA PRO A 33 -26.26 -23.58 7.69
C PRO A 33 -25.50 -22.50 8.48
N LEU A 34 -25.00 -22.85 9.67
CA LEU A 34 -24.20 -21.96 10.52
C LEU A 34 -22.86 -21.57 9.88
N ALA A 35 -22.31 -22.38 8.99
CA ALA A 35 -21.06 -22.09 8.30
C ALA A 35 -21.17 -20.81 7.46
N SER A 36 -22.32 -20.52 6.86
CA SER A 36 -22.54 -19.29 6.08
C SER A 36 -22.31 -17.99 6.87
N VAL A 37 -22.72 -17.96 8.14
CA VAL A 37 -22.59 -16.77 9.02
C VAL A 37 -21.12 -16.58 9.41
N TYR A 38 -20.47 -17.64 9.90
CA TYR A 38 -19.05 -17.59 10.27
C TYR A 38 -18.15 -17.25 9.08
N GLY A 39 -18.44 -17.79 7.90
CA GLY A 39 -17.71 -17.48 6.67
C GLY A 39 -17.85 -16.02 6.29
N THR A 40 -19.06 -15.48 6.36
CA THR A 40 -19.30 -14.06 6.08
C THR A 40 -18.61 -13.15 7.10
N CYS A 41 -18.73 -13.42 8.39
CA CYS A 41 -18.05 -12.66 9.43
C CYS A 41 -16.53 -12.70 9.27
N SER A 42 -15.97 -13.86 8.94
CA SER A 42 -14.53 -14.01 8.65
C SER A 42 -14.11 -13.24 7.41
N SER A 43 -14.94 -13.22 6.36
CA SER A 43 -14.71 -12.44 5.14
C SER A 43 -14.68 -10.94 5.42
N VAL A 44 -15.69 -10.43 6.14
CA VAL A 44 -15.77 -9.02 6.57
C VAL A 44 -14.54 -8.66 7.40
N PHE A 45 -14.22 -9.48 8.39
CA PHE A 45 -13.05 -9.25 9.24
C PHE A 45 -11.74 -9.23 8.43
N ALA A 46 -11.54 -10.17 7.50
CA ALA A 46 -10.38 -10.18 6.63
C ALA A 46 -10.27 -8.89 5.79
N HIS A 47 -11.37 -8.38 5.26
CA HIS A 47 -11.38 -7.13 4.49
C HIS A 47 -11.13 -5.89 5.35
N LEU A 48 -11.64 -5.85 6.59
CA LEU A 48 -11.34 -4.77 7.54
C LEU A 48 -9.86 -4.76 7.93
N VAL A 49 -9.28 -5.93 8.19
CA VAL A 49 -7.84 -6.07 8.45
C VAL A 49 -7.03 -5.63 7.22
N LEU A 50 -7.45 -6.02 6.01
CA LEU A 50 -6.80 -5.57 4.78
C LEU A 50 -6.88 -4.06 4.58
N ALA A 51 -8.04 -3.45 4.81
CA ALA A 51 -8.22 -2.01 4.75
C ALA A 51 -7.30 -1.28 5.74
N TYR A 52 -7.13 -1.83 6.94
CA TYR A 52 -6.21 -1.32 7.95
C TYR A 52 -4.73 -1.49 7.56
N ILE A 53 -4.34 -2.64 6.99
CA ILE A 53 -2.99 -2.85 6.45
C ILE A 53 -2.67 -1.81 5.37
N LEU A 54 -3.61 -1.58 4.44
CA LEU A 54 -3.44 -0.59 3.38
C LEU A 54 -3.43 0.85 3.92
N TYR A 55 -4.20 1.15 4.97
CA TYR A 55 -4.12 2.43 5.67
C TYR A 55 -2.72 2.69 6.21
N LEU A 56 -2.13 1.72 6.91
CA LEU A 56 -0.76 1.85 7.44
C LEU A 56 0.24 2.01 6.29
N ALA A 57 0.17 1.13 5.28
CA ALA A 57 1.09 1.16 4.15
C ALA A 57 1.06 2.49 3.38
N LEU A 58 -0.13 3.00 3.07
CA LEU A 58 -0.26 4.28 2.39
C LEU A 58 0.17 5.45 3.29
N SER A 59 0.00 5.35 4.61
CA SER A 59 0.45 6.39 5.54
C SER A 59 1.96 6.51 5.55
N GLU A 60 2.65 5.36 5.58
CA GLU A 60 4.12 5.31 5.47
C GLU A 60 4.60 5.86 4.14
N VAL A 61 4.00 5.46 3.02
CA VAL A 61 4.37 6.00 1.69
C VAL A 61 4.16 7.51 1.62
N ALA A 62 3.05 8.03 2.17
CA ALA A 62 2.78 9.46 2.20
C ALA A 62 3.78 10.23 3.08
N GLY A 63 4.10 9.69 4.26
CA GLY A 63 5.07 10.27 5.20
C GLY A 63 6.49 10.26 4.62
N HIS A 64 6.90 9.14 4.05
CA HIS A 64 8.18 8.95 3.39
C HIS A 64 8.39 9.94 2.23
N ARG A 65 7.38 10.12 1.37
CA ARG A 65 7.40 11.15 0.32
C ARG A 65 7.65 12.56 0.89
N ALA A 66 6.93 12.92 1.97
CA ALA A 66 7.08 14.24 2.58
C ALA A 66 8.49 14.43 3.18
N TRP A 67 9.02 13.39 3.82
CA TRP A 67 10.38 13.38 4.34
C TRP A 67 11.42 13.55 3.22
N LEU A 68 11.33 12.79 2.14
CA LEU A 68 12.27 12.85 1.00
C LEU A 68 12.27 14.24 0.35
N ILE A 69 11.11 14.85 0.14
CA ILE A 69 11.00 16.22 -0.38
C ILE A 69 11.68 17.22 0.56
N GLY A 70 11.44 17.09 1.87
CA GLY A 70 12.07 17.95 2.88
C GLY A 70 13.59 17.81 2.89
N LEU A 71 14.08 16.57 2.83
CA LEU A 71 15.49 16.22 2.82
C LEU A 71 16.23 16.79 1.61
N VAL A 72 15.71 16.54 0.41
CA VAL A 72 16.32 17.02 -0.85
C VAL A 72 16.29 18.54 -0.92
N ARG A 73 15.20 19.18 -0.45
CA ARG A 73 15.14 20.65 -0.37
C ARG A 73 16.19 21.20 0.60
N GLY A 74 16.35 20.59 1.76
CA GLY A 74 17.37 20.99 2.74
C GLY A 74 18.79 20.85 2.17
N LEU A 75 19.05 19.78 1.42
CA LEU A 75 20.31 19.57 0.73
C LEU A 75 20.58 20.65 -0.33
N ASP A 76 19.60 20.94 -1.19
CA ASP A 76 19.71 21.94 -2.25
C ASP A 76 20.01 23.34 -1.69
N GLU A 77 19.31 23.73 -0.62
CA GLU A 77 19.55 24.99 0.06
C GLU A 77 20.94 25.05 0.71
N ALA A 78 21.37 23.98 1.37
CA ALA A 78 22.69 23.91 1.99
C ALA A 78 23.80 23.98 0.93
N VAL A 79 23.67 23.26 -0.18
CA VAL A 79 24.66 23.30 -1.28
C VAL A 79 24.70 24.69 -1.93
N GLY A 80 23.53 25.31 -2.16
CA GLY A 80 23.44 26.64 -2.75
C GLY A 80 24.08 27.76 -1.91
N ARG A 81 24.08 27.61 -0.57
CA ARG A 81 24.68 28.57 0.37
C ARG A 81 26.15 28.29 0.68
N SER A 82 26.70 27.16 0.25
CA SER A 82 28.08 26.80 0.58
C SER A 82 29.09 27.76 -0.05
N GLY A 83 30.08 28.23 0.72
CA GLY A 83 31.21 28.99 0.20
C GLY A 83 32.26 28.15 -0.54
N ASN A 84 32.15 26.81 -0.48
CA ASN A 84 33.08 25.89 -1.14
C ASN A 84 32.67 25.68 -2.61
N GLU A 85 33.52 26.10 -3.55
CA GLU A 85 33.27 25.97 -5.01
C GLU A 85 33.04 24.51 -5.43
N GLY A 86 33.77 23.57 -4.85
CA GLY A 86 33.61 22.14 -5.10
C GLY A 86 32.22 21.66 -4.72
N VAL A 87 31.68 22.13 -3.59
CA VAL A 87 30.31 21.83 -3.13
C VAL A 87 29.28 22.53 -4.03
N ARG A 88 29.47 23.81 -4.37
CA ARG A 88 28.58 24.55 -5.27
C ARG A 88 28.48 23.92 -6.66
N ALA A 89 29.51 23.23 -7.13
CA ALA A 89 29.45 22.50 -8.40
C ALA A 89 28.33 21.43 -8.44
N LEU A 90 27.85 20.96 -7.28
CA LEU A 90 26.73 20.02 -7.18
C LEU A 90 25.34 20.68 -7.16
N SER A 91 25.24 22.01 -7.19
CA SER A 91 23.95 22.71 -7.10
C SER A 91 22.99 22.36 -8.23
N LEU A 92 23.52 22.07 -9.43
CA LEU A 92 22.71 21.62 -10.56
C LEU A 92 22.11 20.23 -10.29
N THR A 93 22.89 19.32 -9.71
CA THR A 93 22.45 17.97 -9.36
C THR A 93 21.40 18.02 -8.25
N THR A 94 21.66 18.77 -7.17
CA THR A 94 20.69 18.90 -6.06
C THR A 94 19.41 19.62 -6.49
N GLY A 95 19.52 20.63 -7.35
CA GLY A 95 18.36 21.33 -7.91
C GLY A 95 17.50 20.44 -8.81
N ARG A 96 18.14 19.58 -9.62
CA ARG A 96 17.45 18.55 -10.40
C ARG A 96 16.73 17.56 -9.48
N LEU A 97 17.41 17.03 -8.47
CA LEU A 97 16.81 16.10 -7.50
C LEU A 97 15.61 16.72 -6.79
N ARG A 98 15.70 17.99 -6.39
CA ARG A 98 14.60 18.73 -5.79
C ARG A 98 13.40 18.81 -6.73
N SER A 99 13.64 19.12 -7.99
CA SER A 99 12.59 19.16 -9.02
C SER A 99 11.92 17.79 -9.17
N GLU A 100 12.71 16.72 -9.25
CA GLU A 100 12.20 15.35 -9.38
C GLU A 100 11.41 14.90 -8.14
N ALA A 101 11.93 15.13 -6.93
CA ALA A 101 11.24 14.85 -5.67
C ALA A 101 9.91 15.59 -5.56
N SER A 102 9.86 16.87 -5.99
CA SER A 102 8.63 17.66 -5.96
C SER A 102 7.54 17.13 -6.90
N ARG A 103 7.94 16.41 -7.97
CA ARG A 103 7.05 15.77 -8.95
C ARG A 103 6.58 14.38 -8.51
N LEU A 104 7.02 13.88 -7.36
CA LEU A 104 6.51 12.61 -6.84
C LEU A 104 4.98 12.69 -6.67
N PRO A 105 4.23 11.71 -7.19
CA PRO A 105 2.78 11.71 -7.12
C PRO A 105 2.28 11.71 -5.67
N ALA A 106 1.31 12.55 -5.36
CA ALA A 106 0.65 12.59 -4.05
C ALA A 106 -0.64 11.73 -4.06
N ARG A 107 -0.50 10.46 -4.44
CA ARG A 107 -1.64 9.54 -4.62
C ARG A 107 -2.06 8.85 -3.32
N ALA A 108 -1.12 8.65 -2.40
CA ALA A 108 -1.38 8.02 -1.12
C ALA A 108 -2.32 8.87 -0.26
N LYS A 109 -3.59 8.46 -0.15
CA LYS A 109 -4.64 9.09 0.66
C LYS A 109 -5.22 8.07 1.65
N PRO A 110 -4.51 7.74 2.74
CA PRO A 110 -4.75 6.53 3.53
C PRO A 110 -6.20 6.41 4.02
N ALA A 111 -6.72 7.49 4.63
CA ALA A 111 -8.07 7.51 5.18
C ALA A 111 -9.16 7.29 4.11
N ILE A 112 -9.00 7.90 2.93
CA ILE A 112 -9.98 7.76 1.83
C ILE A 112 -10.00 6.33 1.32
N PHE A 113 -8.83 5.73 1.06
CA PHE A 113 -8.75 4.34 0.59
C PHE A 113 -9.34 3.37 1.62
N ALA A 114 -8.96 3.49 2.88
CA ALA A 114 -9.46 2.63 3.94
C ALA A 114 -10.98 2.76 4.13
N ALA A 115 -11.50 3.99 4.14
CA ALA A 115 -12.93 4.25 4.28
C ALA A 115 -13.73 3.69 3.10
N VAL A 116 -13.27 3.89 1.86
CA VAL A 116 -13.96 3.37 0.66
C VAL A 116 -13.94 1.85 0.65
N ILE A 117 -12.78 1.21 0.90
CA ILE A 117 -12.67 -0.26 0.92
C ILE A 117 -13.58 -0.85 2.00
N ALA A 118 -13.53 -0.32 3.23
CA ALA A 118 -14.34 -0.83 4.33
C ALA A 118 -15.85 -0.61 4.09
N SER A 119 -16.27 0.60 3.72
CA SER A 119 -17.68 0.93 3.54
C SER A 119 -18.32 0.19 2.36
N THR A 120 -17.64 0.10 1.22
CA THR A 120 -18.15 -0.63 0.05
C THR A 120 -18.19 -2.14 0.27
N ASN A 121 -17.23 -2.71 1.01
CA ASN A 121 -17.26 -4.10 1.41
C ASN A 121 -18.46 -4.40 2.33
N LEU A 122 -18.61 -3.63 3.42
CA LEU A 122 -19.68 -3.82 4.39
C LEU A 122 -21.06 -3.65 3.75
N ALA A 123 -21.27 -2.56 3.00
CA ALA A 123 -22.53 -2.30 2.33
C ALA A 123 -22.82 -3.35 1.25
N GLY A 124 -21.81 -3.73 0.46
CA GLY A 124 -21.95 -4.76 -0.58
C GLY A 124 -22.36 -6.11 -0.01
N ILE A 125 -21.68 -6.60 1.03
CA ILE A 125 -22.01 -7.86 1.70
C ILE A 125 -23.41 -7.78 2.33
N ALA A 126 -23.74 -6.68 3.01
CA ALA A 126 -25.05 -6.52 3.64
C ALA A 126 -26.20 -6.58 2.63
N LEU A 127 -26.06 -5.91 1.48
CA LEU A 127 -27.08 -5.93 0.43
C LEU A 127 -27.23 -7.31 -0.22
N VAL A 128 -26.12 -7.98 -0.52
CA VAL A 128 -26.14 -9.33 -1.11
C VAL A 128 -26.78 -10.34 -0.14
N LEU A 129 -26.43 -10.29 1.15
CA LEU A 129 -27.03 -11.18 2.16
C LEU A 129 -28.52 -10.91 2.34
N TRP A 130 -28.91 -9.65 2.47
CA TRP A 130 -30.31 -9.26 2.63
C TRP A 130 -31.14 -9.74 1.43
N ALA A 131 -30.65 -9.47 0.21
CA ALA A 131 -31.31 -9.89 -1.02
C ALA A 131 -31.42 -11.42 -1.13
N SER A 132 -30.33 -12.14 -0.84
CA SER A 132 -30.32 -13.61 -0.87
C SER A 132 -31.34 -14.21 0.09
N SER A 133 -31.46 -13.66 1.30
CA SER A 133 -32.50 -14.09 2.26
C SER A 133 -33.91 -13.82 1.74
N GLY A 134 -34.10 -12.72 1.01
CA GLY A 134 -35.36 -12.33 0.40
C GLY A 134 -35.78 -13.26 -0.72
N VAL A 135 -34.85 -13.59 -1.63
CA VAL A 135 -35.09 -14.53 -2.74
C VAL A 135 -35.61 -15.86 -2.22
N VAL A 136 -35.00 -16.42 -1.16
CA VAL A 136 -35.44 -17.69 -0.58
C VAL A 136 -36.89 -17.61 -0.07
N ARG A 137 -37.28 -16.50 0.58
CA ARG A 137 -38.66 -16.31 1.07
C ARG A 137 -39.65 -16.13 -0.08
N ALA A 138 -39.33 -15.30 -1.07
CA ALA A 138 -40.19 -15.04 -2.21
C ALA A 138 -40.32 -16.24 -3.17
N ALA A 139 -39.30 -17.09 -3.24
CA ALA A 139 -39.35 -18.34 -4.01
C ALA A 139 -40.16 -19.44 -3.31
N ALA A 140 -40.35 -19.35 -1.98
CA ALA A 140 -41.12 -20.30 -1.21
C ALA A 140 -42.64 -20.09 -1.30
N THR A 141 -43.12 -18.96 -1.83
CA THR A 141 -44.55 -18.72 -2.09
C THR A 141 -44.99 -19.37 -3.40
N PHE A 142 -46.25 -19.82 -3.48
CA PHE A 142 -46.81 -20.41 -4.69
C PHE A 142 -48.15 -19.74 -5.09
N PRO A 143 -48.23 -19.08 -6.25
CA PRO A 143 -47.13 -18.81 -7.19
C PRO A 143 -46.09 -17.85 -6.58
N PRO A 144 -44.82 -17.94 -6.99
CA PRO A 144 -43.77 -17.05 -6.49
C PRO A 144 -44.06 -15.59 -6.87
N ASN A 145 -43.80 -14.67 -5.94
CA ASN A 145 -43.98 -13.24 -6.20
C ASN A 145 -42.85 -12.71 -7.09
N VAL A 146 -43.13 -12.58 -8.40
CA VAL A 146 -42.15 -12.15 -9.41
C VAL A 146 -41.63 -10.74 -9.13
N GLU A 147 -42.46 -9.82 -8.64
CA GLU A 147 -42.04 -8.44 -8.34
C GLU A 147 -41.00 -8.41 -7.21
N GLU A 148 -41.23 -9.20 -6.15
CA GLU A 148 -40.26 -9.34 -5.05
C GLU A 148 -38.95 -9.99 -5.52
N LEU A 149 -39.03 -11.03 -6.37
CA LEU A 149 -37.84 -11.67 -6.94
C LEU A 149 -37.01 -10.69 -7.78
N MET A 150 -37.67 -9.85 -8.59
CA MET A 150 -36.98 -8.81 -9.37
C MET A 150 -36.33 -7.76 -8.47
N LEU A 151 -37.01 -7.32 -7.40
CA LEU A 151 -36.44 -6.39 -6.41
C LEU A 151 -35.19 -6.98 -5.75
N TYR A 152 -35.25 -8.22 -5.26
CA TYR A 152 -34.09 -8.84 -4.63
C TYR A 152 -32.94 -9.06 -5.61
N ALA A 153 -33.22 -9.45 -6.85
CA ALA A 153 -32.18 -9.55 -7.88
C ALA A 153 -31.49 -8.21 -8.14
N ALA A 154 -32.25 -7.11 -8.23
CA ALA A 154 -31.71 -5.76 -8.41
C ALA A 154 -30.84 -5.32 -7.22
N VAL A 155 -31.27 -5.60 -5.97
CA VAL A 155 -30.48 -5.28 -4.77
C VAL A 155 -29.22 -6.12 -4.69
N SER A 156 -29.28 -7.40 -5.05
CA SER A 156 -28.09 -8.26 -5.13
C SER A 156 -27.08 -7.75 -6.17
N LEU A 157 -27.56 -7.27 -7.32
CA LEU A 157 -26.70 -6.67 -8.35
C LEU A 157 -26.03 -5.39 -7.84
N ALA A 158 -26.78 -4.52 -7.16
CA ALA A 158 -26.22 -3.31 -6.55
C ALA A 158 -25.16 -3.63 -5.48
N GLY A 159 -25.42 -4.61 -4.61
CA GLY A 159 -24.45 -5.09 -3.63
C GLY A 159 -23.19 -5.65 -4.29
N SER A 160 -23.35 -6.45 -5.35
CA SER A 160 -22.22 -7.01 -6.13
C SER A 160 -21.37 -5.91 -6.78
N ALA A 161 -22.00 -4.85 -7.29
CA ALA A 161 -21.30 -3.69 -7.85
C ALA A 161 -20.44 -2.98 -6.79
N LEU A 162 -20.92 -2.83 -5.55
CA LEU A 162 -20.13 -2.27 -4.45
C LEU A 162 -18.90 -3.14 -4.11
N LEU A 163 -19.03 -4.48 -4.18
CA LEU A 163 -17.91 -5.39 -3.96
C LEU A 163 -16.86 -5.27 -5.08
N ILE A 164 -17.29 -5.05 -6.32
CA ILE A 164 -16.37 -4.76 -7.43
C ILE A 164 -15.63 -3.43 -7.18
N VAL A 165 -16.33 -2.39 -6.72
CA VAL A 165 -15.70 -1.11 -6.35
C VAL A 165 -14.66 -1.33 -5.24
N CYS A 166 -14.99 -2.11 -4.20
CA CYS A 166 -14.05 -2.49 -3.13
C CYS A 166 -12.77 -3.13 -3.70
N LEU A 167 -12.93 -4.11 -4.61
CA LEU A 167 -11.81 -4.80 -5.24
C LEU A 167 -10.94 -3.85 -6.06
N VAL A 168 -11.55 -2.98 -6.88
CA VAL A 168 -10.84 -1.98 -7.70
C VAL A 168 -10.03 -1.03 -6.83
N PHE A 169 -10.60 -0.53 -5.74
CA PHE A 169 -9.89 0.36 -4.81
C PHE A 169 -8.74 -0.35 -4.09
N THR A 170 -8.90 -1.62 -3.73
CA THR A 170 -7.86 -2.44 -3.09
C THR A 170 -6.68 -2.65 -4.05
N VAL A 171 -6.95 -3.02 -5.31
CA VAL A 171 -5.94 -3.16 -6.36
C VAL A 171 -5.21 -1.85 -6.60
N TYR A 172 -5.95 -0.74 -6.67
CA TYR A 172 -5.37 0.57 -6.90
C TYR A 172 -4.50 1.03 -5.71
N ALA A 173 -4.91 0.75 -4.47
CA ALA A 173 -4.07 1.02 -3.29
C ALA A 173 -2.74 0.28 -3.35
N LEU A 174 -2.75 -1.02 -3.70
CA LEU A 174 -1.53 -1.81 -3.85
C LEU A 174 -0.63 -1.31 -4.99
N HIS A 175 -1.23 -0.87 -6.10
CA HIS A 175 -0.50 -0.20 -7.18
C HIS A 175 0.17 1.08 -6.70
N VAL A 176 -0.53 1.91 -5.92
CA VAL A 176 0.04 3.15 -5.35
C VAL A 176 1.19 2.82 -4.42
N VAL A 177 1.03 1.86 -3.51
CA VAL A 177 2.11 1.44 -2.57
C VAL A 177 3.37 1.04 -3.33
N ASN A 178 3.30 0.09 -4.26
CA ASN A 178 4.50 -0.34 -4.99
C ASN A 178 5.03 0.73 -5.95
N GLY A 179 4.14 1.41 -6.68
CA GLY A 179 4.51 2.35 -7.72
C GLY A 179 5.10 3.66 -7.21
N ASP A 180 4.57 4.20 -6.10
CA ASP A 180 5.12 5.41 -5.48
C ASP A 180 6.43 5.09 -4.76
N LEU A 181 6.50 3.96 -4.05
CA LEU A 181 7.72 3.51 -3.37
C LEU A 181 8.88 3.28 -4.35
N PHE A 182 8.63 2.59 -5.47
CA PHE A 182 9.64 2.36 -6.50
C PHE A 182 10.19 3.66 -7.13
N ARG A 183 9.33 4.68 -7.28
CA ARG A 183 9.77 5.99 -7.79
C ARG A 183 10.57 6.78 -6.74
N ALA A 184 10.17 6.70 -5.47
CA ALA A 184 10.90 7.33 -4.37
C ALA A 184 12.30 6.73 -4.25
N GLU A 185 12.43 5.40 -4.27
CA GLU A 185 13.72 4.71 -4.23
C GLU A 185 14.68 5.19 -5.33
N GLY A 186 14.20 5.36 -6.57
CA GLY A 186 15.06 5.85 -7.65
C GLY A 186 15.66 7.24 -7.37
N ILE A 187 14.88 8.14 -6.76
CA ILE A 187 15.35 9.48 -6.37
C ILE A 187 16.33 9.38 -5.20
N GLU A 188 16.11 8.44 -4.28
CA GLU A 188 17.00 8.21 -3.15
C GLU A 188 18.35 7.62 -3.56
N GLU A 189 18.38 6.75 -4.57
CA GLU A 189 19.63 6.25 -5.13
C GLU A 189 20.47 7.41 -5.69
N GLU A 190 19.85 8.33 -6.45
CA GLU A 190 20.55 9.51 -6.95
C GLU A 190 20.96 10.48 -5.81
N LEU A 191 20.12 10.62 -4.78
CA LEU A 191 20.43 11.40 -3.59
C LEU A 191 21.65 10.84 -2.84
N LEU A 192 21.74 9.52 -2.68
CA LEU A 192 22.88 8.86 -2.03
C LEU A 192 24.19 9.13 -2.80
N VAL A 193 24.14 9.12 -4.13
CA VAL A 193 25.30 9.48 -4.97
C VAL A 193 25.69 10.94 -4.74
N ALA A 194 24.72 11.86 -4.69
CA ALA A 194 24.99 13.28 -4.41
C ALA A 194 25.61 13.48 -3.00
N VAL A 195 25.07 12.80 -1.99
CA VAL A 195 25.56 12.84 -0.60
C VAL A 195 26.97 12.29 -0.48
N ARG A 196 27.30 11.19 -1.16
CA ARG A 196 28.68 10.67 -1.23
C ARG A 196 29.64 11.68 -1.86
N GLY A 197 29.25 12.26 -3.00
CA GLY A 197 30.03 13.30 -3.65
C GLY A 197 30.22 14.55 -2.78
N LEU A 198 29.30 14.85 -1.86
CA LEU A 198 29.44 15.92 -0.87
C LEU A 198 30.39 15.53 0.26
N ALA A 199 30.24 14.31 0.79
CA ALA A 199 31.12 13.79 1.84
C ALA A 199 32.59 13.81 1.39
N ASP A 200 32.88 13.36 0.17
CA ASP A 200 34.23 13.34 -0.41
C ASP A 200 34.84 14.75 -0.49
N ARG A 201 34.05 15.74 -0.94
CA ARG A 201 34.49 17.14 -1.06
C ARG A 201 34.69 17.85 0.28
N LEU A 202 34.03 17.36 1.32
CA LEU A 202 34.14 17.87 2.69
C LEU A 202 35.19 17.10 3.51
N GLY A 203 35.86 16.11 2.91
CA GLY A 203 36.84 15.26 3.60
C GLY A 203 36.23 14.43 4.73
N LEU A 204 34.94 14.10 4.64
CA LEU A 204 34.26 13.25 5.62
C LEU A 204 34.55 11.78 5.30
N GLU A 205 34.42 10.91 6.30
CA GLU A 205 34.48 9.48 6.05
C GLU A 205 33.46 9.09 4.96
N PRO A 206 33.87 8.23 4.00
CA PRO A 206 33.00 7.86 2.90
C PRO A 206 31.71 7.24 3.44
N VAL A 207 30.57 7.68 2.89
CA VAL A 207 29.27 7.07 3.17
C VAL A 207 29.26 5.67 2.53
N SER A 208 29.83 4.70 3.24
CA SER A 208 30.08 3.33 2.79
C SER A 208 28.83 2.45 2.78
N ALA A 209 27.68 3.00 3.16
CA ALA A 209 26.43 2.25 3.17
C ALA A 209 25.92 2.12 1.72
N GLU A 210 26.32 1.04 1.06
CA GLU A 210 25.68 0.56 -0.17
C GLU A 210 24.30 0.01 0.14
N ARG A 211 23.34 0.26 -0.74
CA ARG A 211 21.95 -0.17 -0.56
C ARG A 211 21.87 -1.70 -0.71
N GLY A 212 21.47 -2.40 0.36
CA GLY A 212 21.36 -3.85 0.43
C GLY A 212 19.99 -4.39 0.04
N PHE A 213 18.97 -3.53 0.03
CA PHE A 213 17.61 -3.86 -0.37
C PHE A 213 17.16 -3.01 -1.57
N ARG A 214 16.39 -3.60 -2.48
CA ARG A 214 15.78 -2.87 -3.61
C ARG A 214 14.33 -3.26 -3.80
N VAL A 215 13.48 -2.27 -4.02
CA VAL A 215 12.06 -2.45 -4.33
C VAL A 215 11.93 -3.00 -5.75
N SER A 216 11.23 -4.13 -5.87
CA SER A 216 10.98 -4.73 -7.18
C SER A 216 9.90 -3.94 -7.93
N LYS A 217 10.17 -3.60 -9.20
CA LYS A 217 9.14 -3.05 -10.10
C LYS A 217 8.13 -4.14 -10.45
N ARG A 218 6.92 -4.08 -9.88
CA ARG A 218 5.89 -5.10 -10.12
C ARG A 218 4.90 -4.63 -11.18
N SER A 219 4.58 -5.50 -12.14
CA SER A 219 3.57 -5.21 -13.17
C SER A 219 2.17 -5.33 -12.57
N THR A 220 1.50 -4.20 -12.36
CA THR A 220 0.11 -4.15 -11.88
C THR A 220 -0.83 -4.90 -12.81
N ALA A 221 -0.66 -4.78 -14.13
CA ALA A 221 -1.50 -5.48 -15.10
C ALA A 221 -1.38 -7.00 -14.96
N LEU A 222 -0.15 -7.52 -14.86
CA LEU A 222 0.08 -8.95 -14.63
C LEU A 222 -0.56 -9.40 -13.32
N TYR A 223 -0.43 -8.61 -12.26
CA TYR A 223 -0.93 -8.96 -10.94
C TYR A 223 -2.47 -8.93 -10.90
N VAL A 224 -3.11 -8.02 -11.64
CA VAL A 224 -4.57 -8.04 -11.87
C VAL A 224 -5.00 -9.30 -12.60
N VAL A 225 -4.31 -9.68 -13.68
CA VAL A 225 -4.61 -10.91 -14.42
C VAL A 225 -4.47 -12.14 -13.52
N LEU A 226 -3.40 -12.23 -12.74
CA LEU A 226 -3.19 -13.32 -11.79
C LEU A 226 -4.26 -13.34 -10.70
N THR A 227 -4.68 -12.19 -10.18
CA THR A 227 -5.81 -12.09 -9.23
C THR A 227 -7.10 -12.63 -9.86
N ILE A 228 -7.40 -12.33 -11.11
CA ILE A 228 -8.60 -12.84 -11.79
C ILE A 228 -8.51 -14.36 -12.02
N VAL A 229 -7.39 -14.83 -12.58
CA VAL A 229 -7.18 -16.26 -12.91
C VAL A 229 -7.19 -17.14 -11.65
N THR A 230 -6.74 -16.61 -10.52
CA THR A 230 -6.73 -17.32 -9.23
C THR A 230 -7.98 -17.05 -8.38
N LEU A 231 -9.03 -16.44 -8.96
CA LEU A 231 -10.28 -16.10 -8.27
C LEU A 231 -10.06 -15.31 -6.96
N GLY A 232 -9.09 -14.42 -6.96
CA GLY A 232 -8.75 -13.57 -5.83
C GLY A 232 -7.62 -14.09 -4.94
N TYR A 233 -7.22 -15.36 -5.02
CA TYR A 233 -6.25 -15.94 -4.09
C TYR A 233 -4.86 -15.28 -4.18
N PHE A 234 -4.44 -14.88 -5.38
CA PHE A 234 -3.18 -14.18 -5.59
C PHE A 234 -3.07 -12.84 -4.82
N MET A 235 -4.20 -12.25 -4.37
CA MET A 235 -4.18 -11.06 -3.51
C MET A 235 -3.38 -11.26 -2.22
N LEU A 236 -3.41 -12.47 -1.64
CA LEU A 236 -2.63 -12.78 -0.44
C LEU A 236 -1.12 -12.59 -0.68
N TYR A 237 -0.64 -13.06 -1.83
CA TYR A 237 0.76 -12.88 -2.22
C TYR A 237 1.05 -11.42 -2.57
N TRP A 238 0.16 -10.74 -3.29
CA TRP A 238 0.37 -9.35 -3.65
C TRP A 238 0.50 -8.45 -2.41
N VAL A 239 -0.42 -8.59 -1.45
CA VAL A 239 -0.37 -7.85 -0.18
C VAL A 239 0.93 -8.14 0.57
N TYR A 240 1.31 -9.42 0.68
CA TYR A 240 2.59 -9.80 1.29
C TYR A 240 3.78 -9.12 0.62
N ALA A 241 3.87 -9.26 -0.71
CA ALA A 241 5.01 -8.80 -1.47
C ALA A 241 5.13 -7.27 -1.45
N ALA A 242 4.03 -6.54 -1.67
CA ALA A 242 4.06 -5.09 -1.74
C ALA A 242 4.21 -4.41 -0.38
N VAL A 243 3.53 -4.91 0.66
CA VAL A 243 3.48 -4.25 1.97
C VAL A 243 4.52 -4.84 2.92
N PHE A 244 4.51 -6.15 3.13
CA PHE A 244 5.30 -6.77 4.19
C PHE A 244 6.73 -7.08 3.78
N LYS A 245 6.99 -7.30 2.48
CA LYS A 245 8.32 -7.51 1.94
C LYS A 245 8.93 -6.20 1.43
N ASP A 246 8.30 -5.56 0.45
CA ASP A 246 8.90 -4.42 -0.25
C ASP A 246 8.91 -3.15 0.63
N LEU A 247 7.77 -2.74 1.19
CA LEU A 247 7.70 -1.51 2.00
C LEU A 247 8.47 -1.63 3.32
N ASN A 248 8.26 -2.70 4.10
CA ASN A 248 9.04 -2.89 5.34
C ASN A 248 10.55 -3.03 5.07
N GLY A 249 10.94 -3.72 3.99
CA GLY A 249 12.34 -3.85 3.60
C GLY A 249 12.98 -2.51 3.24
N HIS A 250 12.24 -1.69 2.49
CA HIS A 250 12.66 -0.33 2.14
C HIS A 250 12.81 0.56 3.37
N LEU A 251 11.82 0.59 4.27
CA LEU A 251 11.87 1.42 5.48
C LEU A 251 12.99 1.00 6.44
N ALA A 252 13.25 -0.31 6.58
CA ALA A 252 14.37 -0.80 7.38
C ALA A 252 15.72 -0.36 6.81
N GLU A 253 15.82 -0.33 5.48
CA GLU A 253 17.01 0.14 4.79
C GLU A 253 17.19 1.65 4.93
N ASP A 254 16.11 2.44 4.81
CA ASP A 254 16.15 3.88 5.04
C ASP A 254 16.64 4.23 6.44
N GLU A 255 16.13 3.55 7.47
CA GLU A 255 16.56 3.76 8.85
C GLU A 255 18.05 3.42 9.05
N ARG A 256 18.60 2.47 8.29
CA ARG A 256 20.04 2.17 8.29
C ARG A 256 20.86 3.27 7.62
N LEU A 257 20.34 3.89 6.55
CA LEU A 257 21.05 4.90 5.75
C LEU A 257 20.92 6.33 6.30
N LYS A 258 19.83 6.61 7.01
CA LYS A 258 19.46 7.93 7.52
C LYS A 258 20.53 8.60 8.38
N PRO A 259 21.22 7.93 9.33
CA PRO A 259 22.29 8.55 10.13
C PRO A 259 23.46 9.07 9.28
N ALA A 260 23.80 8.35 8.20
CA ALA A 260 24.88 8.75 7.32
C ALA A 260 24.50 9.98 6.48
N ILE A 261 23.26 10.02 5.98
CA ILE A 261 22.76 11.17 5.22
C ILE A 261 22.63 12.41 6.12
N SER A 262 22.05 12.26 7.32
CA SER A 262 21.87 13.37 8.25
C SER A 262 23.22 13.93 8.73
N GLY A 263 24.20 13.08 9.00
CA GLY A 263 25.54 13.53 9.43
C GLY A 263 26.26 14.39 8.38
N VAL A 264 26.08 14.10 7.09
CA VAL A 264 26.64 14.94 6.00
C VAL A 264 25.92 16.28 5.94
N LEU A 265 24.59 16.29 6.05
CA LEU A 265 23.77 17.51 6.06
C LEU A 265 24.08 18.44 7.23
N GLU A 266 24.21 17.89 8.44
CA GLU A 266 24.55 18.66 9.64
C GLU A 266 25.92 19.32 9.52
N ARG A 267 26.92 18.58 9.01
CA ARG A 267 28.27 19.14 8.78
C ARG A 267 28.28 20.20 7.68
N LEU A 268 27.48 20.02 6.63
CA LEU A 268 27.29 21.05 5.60
C LEU A 268 26.70 22.33 6.18
N GLN A 269 25.73 22.22 7.08
CA GLN A 269 25.11 23.36 7.75
C GLN A 269 26.08 24.01 8.74
N ALA A 270 26.84 23.24 9.50
CA ALA A 270 27.84 23.74 10.44
C ALA A 270 29.01 24.45 9.75
N ALA A 271 29.40 24.02 8.55
CA ALA A 271 30.44 24.68 7.76
C ALA A 271 29.99 26.06 7.20
N GLN A 272 28.74 26.45 7.41
CA GLN A 272 28.15 27.71 6.93
C GLN A 272 27.89 28.73 8.05
N SER A 273 28.00 28.34 9.33
CA SER A 273 27.89 29.22 10.50
C SER A 273 29.25 29.74 10.93
#